data_AF-A0A6I3HXU2-F1
#
_entry.id   AF-A0A6I3HXU2-F1
#
_cell.length_a   1.000
_cell.length_b   1.000
_cell.length_c   1.000
_cell.angle_alpha   90.00
_cell.angle_beta   90.00
_cell.angle_gamma   90.00
#
_symmetry.space_group_name_H-M   'P 1'
#
loop_
_entity.id
_entity.type
_entity.pdbx_description
1 polymer ?
#
loop_
_entity_poly.entity_id
_entity_poly.type
_entity_poly.pdbx_seq_one_letter_code
_entity_poly.pdbx_strand_id
1 'polypeptide(L)'
;MSASEFSHLVTETAKSVVTDDGLSTFERQQRETFFTIRTETDGCVTVRGRFDPISGSILKSKIGRLVEAMFHSGDKTVPVDVMPWIEPNDHRQAKALIALINGAHHTDTDMTVRAEVVVHIDLETLKNGLHAGGTCRTALGADLPVETVRRLACEAEILPIVLDGRSVPIDVGRSKRLATVHQRRALEAIYRHCAIPDCEVPFDHCNIHHIEYWENGGPTDLNNMVPLCSQHHHAAHEGGWKLTLNPKTRKLTIDS
;
A
#
# COMPACT_ATOMS: atom_id res chain seq x y z
N MET A 1 -17.00 -18.87 -3.31
CA MET A 1 -16.22 -19.12 -2.09
C MET A 1 -16.51 -18.00 -1.12
N SER A 2 -17.01 -18.32 0.06
CA SER A 2 -17.23 -17.36 1.14
C SER A 2 -15.90 -17.00 1.83
N ALA A 3 -15.87 -15.92 2.61
CA ALA A 3 -14.66 -15.52 3.35
C ALA A 3 -14.20 -16.60 4.35
N SER A 4 -15.14 -17.33 4.97
CA SER A 4 -14.83 -18.43 5.90
C SER A 4 -14.29 -19.66 5.16
N GLU A 5 -14.84 -20.00 4.00
CA GLU A 5 -14.33 -21.09 3.14
C GLU A 5 -12.90 -20.78 2.66
N PHE A 6 -12.62 -19.52 2.30
CA PHE A 6 -11.29 -19.11 1.90
C PHE A 6 -10.30 -19.15 3.07
N SER A 7 -10.70 -18.67 4.26
CA SER A 7 -9.85 -18.72 5.44
C SER A 7 -9.47 -20.17 5.78
N HIS A 8 -10.43 -21.09 5.74
CA HIS A 8 -10.17 -22.51 5.99
C HIS A 8 -9.21 -23.11 4.95
N LEU A 9 -9.44 -22.81 3.66
CA LEU A 9 -8.58 -23.25 2.57
C LEU A 9 -7.13 -22.76 2.74
N VAL A 10 -6.93 -21.49 3.12
CA VAL A 10 -5.60 -20.94 3.36
C VAL A 10 -4.91 -21.67 4.52
N THR A 11 -5.62 -21.88 5.63
CA THR A 11 -5.08 -22.59 6.81
C THR A 11 -4.75 -24.06 6.52
N GLU A 12 -5.52 -24.75 5.68
CA GLU A 12 -5.19 -26.13 5.26
C GLU A 12 -4.01 -26.17 4.32
N THR A 13 -3.99 -25.28 3.33
CA THR A 13 -2.91 -25.16 2.34
C THR A 13 -1.56 -24.85 3.00
N ALA A 14 -1.58 -24.04 4.06
CA ALA A 14 -0.39 -23.71 4.83
C ALA A 14 0.28 -24.94 5.49
N LYS A 15 -0.41 -26.08 5.59
CA LYS A 15 0.06 -27.29 6.27
C LYS A 15 0.73 -28.32 5.34
N SER A 16 0.77 -28.10 4.02
CA SER A 16 1.25 -29.11 3.06
C SER A 16 2.42 -28.66 2.18
N VAL A 17 3.50 -29.45 2.27
CA VAL A 17 4.71 -29.57 1.41
C VAL A 17 5.71 -28.42 1.45
N VAL A 18 6.99 -28.83 1.52
CA VAL A 18 8.20 -28.05 1.79
C VAL A 18 9.11 -28.02 0.55
N THR A 19 9.42 -26.82 0.06
CA THR A 19 10.47 -26.52 -0.94
C THR A 19 11.11 -25.16 -0.61
N ASP A 20 12.33 -24.91 -1.08
CA ASP A 20 13.11 -23.72 -0.69
C ASP A 20 12.49 -22.37 -1.12
N ASP A 21 11.54 -22.32 -2.08
CA ASP A 21 10.59 -21.23 -2.44
C ASP A 21 11.01 -19.74 -2.18
N GLY A 22 12.31 -19.41 -2.23
CA GLY A 22 12.84 -18.07 -1.92
C GLY A 22 13.18 -17.80 -0.45
N LEU A 23 13.12 -18.79 0.44
CA LEU A 23 13.53 -18.70 1.85
C LEU A 23 14.93 -18.12 2.01
N SER A 24 15.90 -18.60 1.22
CA SER A 24 17.28 -18.09 1.23
C SER A 24 17.38 -16.59 0.89
N THR A 25 16.51 -16.07 0.02
CA THR A 25 16.45 -14.64 -0.31
C THR A 25 15.86 -13.82 0.83
N PHE A 26 14.79 -14.32 1.45
CA PHE A 26 14.17 -13.67 2.60
C PHE A 26 15.08 -13.66 3.83
N GLU A 27 15.77 -14.77 4.11
CA GLU A 27 16.79 -14.85 5.17
C GLU A 27 17.93 -13.84 4.96
N ARG A 28 18.37 -13.67 3.70
CA ARG A 28 19.33 -12.61 3.36
C ARG A 28 18.77 -11.22 3.65
N GLN A 29 17.53 -10.92 3.24
CA GLN A 29 16.88 -9.63 3.51
C GLN A 29 16.75 -9.34 5.00
N GLN A 30 16.46 -10.36 5.83
CA GLN A 30 16.48 -10.23 7.28
C GLN A 30 17.88 -9.88 7.80
N ARG A 31 18.92 -10.57 7.33
CA ARG A 31 20.33 -10.30 7.73
C ARG A 31 20.85 -8.94 7.25
N GLU A 32 20.25 -8.36 6.22
CA GLU A 32 20.56 -7.02 5.73
C GLU A 32 19.80 -5.89 6.48
N THR A 33 18.97 -6.24 7.48
CA THR A 33 18.28 -5.24 8.30
C THR A 33 19.27 -4.46 9.14
N PHE A 34 19.18 -3.12 9.08
CA PHE A 34 19.99 -2.23 9.91
C PHE A 34 19.23 -0.94 10.24
N PHE A 35 19.64 -0.27 11.32
CA PHE A 35 19.14 1.04 11.70
C PHE A 35 20.29 1.87 12.28
N THR A 36 20.49 3.08 11.77
CA THR A 36 21.52 4.01 12.18
C THR A 36 20.88 5.32 12.61
N ILE A 37 21.38 5.88 13.71
CA ILE A 37 21.00 7.18 14.25
C ILE A 37 22.28 7.99 14.37
N ARG A 38 22.29 9.21 13.82
CA ARG A 38 23.43 10.13 13.88
C ARG A 38 22.95 11.50 14.34
N THR A 39 23.74 12.13 15.20
CA THR A 39 23.54 13.53 15.58
C THR A 39 24.43 14.39 14.70
N GLU A 40 23.81 15.34 14.01
CA GLU A 40 24.48 16.31 13.14
C GLU A 40 25.06 17.47 13.97
N THR A 41 25.88 18.30 13.34
CA THR A 41 26.59 19.41 14.01
C THR A 41 25.65 20.51 14.52
N ASP A 42 24.46 20.64 13.95
CA ASP A 42 23.41 21.56 14.38
C ASP A 42 22.50 20.97 15.49
N GLY A 43 22.79 19.76 15.94
CA GLY A 43 21.99 19.03 16.94
C GLY A 43 20.77 18.31 16.37
N CYS A 44 20.50 18.42 15.05
CA CYS A 44 19.48 17.62 14.40
C CYS A 44 19.88 16.13 14.41
N VAL A 45 18.89 15.24 14.38
CA VAL A 45 19.11 13.80 14.36
C VAL A 45 18.67 13.23 13.02
N THR A 46 19.61 12.58 12.33
CA THR A 46 19.36 11.83 11.09
C THR A 46 19.21 10.35 11.42
N VAL A 47 18.11 9.75 10.94
CA VAL A 47 17.89 8.30 11.02
C VAL A 47 17.90 7.68 9.64
N ARG A 48 18.52 6.52 9.51
CA ARG A 48 18.51 5.72 8.27
C ARG A 48 18.44 4.24 8.62
N GLY A 49 17.55 3.51 7.96
CA GLY A 49 17.46 2.06 8.15
C GLY A 49 17.01 1.32 6.89
N ARG A 50 17.26 0.02 6.89
CA ARG A 50 16.71 -0.96 5.95
C ARG A 50 16.06 -2.05 6.78
N PHE A 51 14.85 -2.44 6.40
CA PHE A 51 14.09 -3.47 7.09
C PHE A 51 13.73 -4.58 6.09
N ASP A 52 13.64 -5.81 6.57
CA ASP A 52 13.07 -6.90 5.79
C ASP A 52 11.62 -6.56 5.36
N PRO A 53 11.10 -7.19 4.28
CA PRO A 53 9.79 -6.86 3.75
C PRO A 53 8.63 -6.90 4.76
N ILE A 54 8.68 -7.80 5.75
CA ILE A 54 7.64 -7.91 6.78
C ILE A 54 7.76 -6.73 7.74
N SER A 55 8.93 -6.56 8.37
CA SER A 55 9.16 -5.48 9.34
C SER A 55 8.94 -4.10 8.71
N GLY A 56 9.37 -3.91 7.46
CA GLY A 56 9.16 -2.68 6.70
C GLY A 56 7.68 -2.40 6.42
N SER A 57 6.91 -3.42 6.06
CA SER A 57 5.46 -3.30 5.85
C SER A 57 4.74 -2.88 7.14
N ILE A 58 5.14 -3.46 8.27
CA ILE A 58 4.59 -3.12 9.60
C ILE A 58 4.88 -1.65 9.95
N LEU A 59 6.13 -1.22 9.81
CA LEU A 59 6.55 0.15 10.10
C LEU A 59 5.76 1.15 9.24
N LYS A 60 5.71 0.91 7.92
CA LYS A 60 5.03 1.79 6.98
C LYS A 60 3.52 1.84 7.21
N SER A 61 2.89 0.70 7.52
CA SER A 61 1.46 0.62 7.86
C SER A 61 1.13 1.47 9.09
N LYS A 62 1.94 1.38 10.16
CA LYS A 62 1.72 2.15 11.39
C LYS A 62 1.90 3.66 11.18
N ILE A 63 2.94 4.08 10.47
CA ILE A 63 3.17 5.49 10.13
C ILE A 63 2.04 6.01 9.24
N GLY A 64 1.66 5.25 8.21
CA GLY A 64 0.61 5.61 7.26
C GLY A 64 -0.73 5.90 7.94
N ARG A 65 -1.16 5.08 8.89
CA ARG A 65 -2.41 5.30 9.65
C ARG A 65 -2.41 6.61 10.44
N LEU A 66 -1.28 6.98 11.05
CA LEU A 66 -1.17 8.25 11.76
C LEU A 66 -1.15 9.44 10.80
N VAL A 67 -0.50 9.31 9.65
CA VAL A 67 -0.56 10.32 8.59
C VAL A 67 -2.00 10.50 8.10
N GLU A 68 -2.73 9.41 7.84
CA GLU A 68 -4.14 9.46 7.45
C GLU A 68 -5.01 10.16 8.51
N ALA A 69 -4.78 9.90 9.79
CA ALA A 69 -5.48 10.57 10.88
C ALA A 69 -5.26 12.09 10.84
N MET A 70 -4.03 12.54 10.57
CA MET A 70 -3.70 13.97 10.43
C MET A 70 -4.46 14.64 9.27
N PHE A 71 -4.84 13.91 8.21
CA PHE A 71 -5.69 14.44 7.14
C PHE A 71 -7.18 14.50 7.50
N HIS A 72 -7.65 13.63 8.39
CA HIS A 72 -9.06 13.53 8.78
C HIS A 72 -9.41 14.42 9.98
N SER A 73 -8.45 14.80 10.82
CA SER A 73 -8.65 15.63 12.03
C SER A 73 -8.93 17.12 11.77
N GLY A 74 -9.12 17.53 10.52
CA GLY A 74 -9.65 18.86 10.17
C GLY A 74 -8.63 19.87 9.62
N ASP A 75 -7.34 19.53 9.57
CA ASP A 75 -6.29 20.46 9.12
C ASP A 75 -6.09 20.43 7.59
N LYS A 76 -7.20 20.45 6.84
CA LYS A 76 -7.20 20.31 5.38
C LYS A 76 -6.79 21.59 4.64
N THR A 77 -6.67 22.71 5.36
CA THR A 77 -6.45 24.04 4.82
C THR A 77 -5.23 24.75 5.38
N VAL A 78 -4.54 24.20 6.36
CA VAL A 78 -3.25 24.74 6.81
C VAL A 78 -2.18 24.14 5.92
N PRO A 79 -1.52 24.95 5.06
CA PRO A 79 -0.36 24.47 4.32
C PRO A 79 0.66 23.94 5.33
N VAL A 80 1.22 22.77 5.07
CA VAL A 80 2.35 22.32 5.87
C VAL A 80 3.49 23.27 5.53
N ASP A 81 3.78 24.21 6.43
CA ASP A 81 4.88 25.15 6.24
C ASP A 81 6.19 24.41 6.41
N VAL A 82 6.78 24.03 5.28
CA VAL A 82 8.04 23.29 5.17
C VAL A 82 8.96 23.99 4.19
N MET A 83 10.26 23.71 4.33
CA MET A 83 11.23 24.22 3.38
C MET A 83 10.92 23.77 1.95
N PRO A 84 11.20 24.60 0.91
CA PRO A 84 10.78 24.31 -0.47
C PRO A 84 11.24 22.98 -1.06
N TRP A 85 12.33 22.40 -0.53
CA TRP A 85 12.88 21.12 -0.96
C TRP A 85 12.35 19.91 -0.19
N ILE A 86 11.42 20.12 0.75
CA ILE A 86 10.81 19.07 1.56
C ILE A 86 9.41 18.80 1.04
N GLU A 87 9.16 17.56 0.65
CA GLU A 87 7.80 17.12 0.33
C GLU A 87 6.91 17.19 1.58
N PRO A 88 5.75 17.85 1.53
CA PRO A 88 4.85 17.96 2.69
C PRO A 88 4.46 16.61 3.30
N ASN A 89 4.41 15.54 2.49
CA ASN A 89 4.11 14.20 2.98
C ASN A 89 5.27 13.59 3.77
N ASP A 90 6.52 13.87 3.40
CA ASP A 90 7.70 13.39 4.14
C ASP A 90 7.76 14.03 5.53
N HIS A 91 7.42 15.31 5.62
CA HIS A 91 7.28 16.01 6.90
C HIS A 91 6.21 15.37 7.80
N ARG A 92 5.07 14.96 7.22
CA ARG A 92 4.00 14.26 7.97
C ARG A 92 4.45 12.88 8.42
N GLN A 93 5.16 12.12 7.58
CA GLN A 93 5.72 10.82 7.95
C GLN A 93 6.68 10.96 9.14
N ALA A 94 7.54 11.97 9.15
CA ALA A 94 8.44 12.25 10.26
C ALA A 94 7.65 12.54 11.56
N LYS A 95 6.64 13.41 11.51
CA LYS A 95 5.75 13.67 12.66
C LYS A 95 5.00 12.42 13.13
N ALA A 96 4.51 11.61 12.20
CA ALA A 96 3.80 10.38 12.50
C ALA A 96 4.70 9.33 13.17
N LEU A 97 5.97 9.23 12.76
CA LEU A 97 6.95 8.36 13.42
C LEU A 97 7.18 8.77 14.88
N ILE A 98 7.37 10.07 15.15
CA ILE A 98 7.54 10.56 16.53
C ILE A 98 6.27 10.33 17.36
N ALA A 99 5.10 10.60 16.78
CA ALA A 99 3.83 10.31 17.43
C ALA A 99 3.71 8.81 17.78
N LEU A 100 4.08 7.93 16.86
CA LEU A 100 4.08 6.47 17.08
C LEU A 100 5.00 6.06 18.23
N ILE A 101 6.23 6.62 18.29
CA ILE A 101 7.20 6.36 19.36
C ILE A 101 6.67 6.85 20.71
N ASN A 102 5.95 7.98 20.73
CA ASN A 102 5.31 8.53 21.92
C ASN A 102 4.04 7.76 22.34
N GLY A 103 3.71 6.64 21.68
CA GLY A 103 2.54 5.82 22.00
C GLY A 103 1.23 6.37 21.44
N ALA A 104 1.28 7.31 20.48
CA ALA A 104 0.07 7.74 19.79
C ALA A 104 -0.54 6.54 19.05
N HIS A 105 -1.80 6.27 19.37
CA HIS A 105 -2.63 5.31 18.69
C HIS A 105 -3.85 6.05 18.16
N HIS A 106 -4.37 5.65 17.00
CA HIS A 106 -5.62 6.21 16.52
C HIS A 106 -6.71 5.78 17.51
N THR A 107 -7.26 6.72 18.27
CA THR A 107 -8.32 6.48 19.24
C THR A 107 -9.64 6.31 18.48
N ASP A 108 -9.97 5.06 18.17
CA ASP A 108 -11.33 4.56 18.34
C ASP A 108 -11.20 3.06 18.65
N THR A 109 -11.59 2.66 19.86
CA THR A 109 -11.31 1.38 20.55
C THR A 109 -9.87 1.13 21.04
N ASP A 110 -9.80 0.74 22.33
CA ASP A 110 -8.66 0.24 23.11
C ASP A 110 -8.14 -1.11 22.57
N MET A 111 -7.83 -1.13 21.27
CA MET A 111 -7.25 -2.28 20.59
C MET A 111 -5.77 -2.01 20.41
N THR A 112 -4.95 -2.97 20.90
CA THR A 112 -3.54 -3.07 20.51
C THR A 112 -3.45 -2.89 19.00
N VAL A 113 -2.69 -1.89 18.55
CA VAL A 113 -2.54 -1.58 17.12
C VAL A 113 -1.91 -2.79 16.44
N ARG A 114 -2.75 -3.65 15.86
CA ARG A 114 -2.32 -4.80 15.07
C ARG A 114 -1.59 -4.27 13.87
N ALA A 115 -0.32 -4.65 13.77
CA ALA A 115 0.46 -4.40 12.58
C ALA A 115 -0.15 -5.22 11.43
N GLU A 116 -0.35 -4.58 10.29
CA GLU A 116 -0.95 -5.21 9.13
C GLU A 116 0.09 -5.37 8.03
N VAL A 117 0.20 -6.59 7.51
CA VAL A 117 1.02 -6.92 6.35
C VAL A 117 0.07 -7.30 5.24
N VAL A 118 0.07 -6.52 4.15
CA VAL A 118 -0.71 -6.81 2.96
C VAL A 118 0.15 -7.63 2.01
N VAL A 119 -0.37 -8.78 1.59
CA VAL A 119 0.30 -9.70 0.67
C VAL A 119 -0.61 -9.96 -0.53
N HIS A 120 -0.06 -9.82 -1.73
CA HIS A 120 -0.69 -10.20 -2.98
C HIS A 120 -0.19 -11.57 -3.41
N ILE A 121 -1.06 -12.56 -3.25
CA ILE A 121 -0.82 -13.94 -3.66
C ILE A 121 -2.00 -14.45 -4.49
N ASP A 122 -1.73 -15.06 -5.65
CA ASP A 122 -2.79 -15.71 -6.42
C ASP A 122 -3.14 -17.09 -5.82
N LEU A 123 -4.33 -17.58 -6.14
CA LEU A 123 -4.88 -18.79 -5.53
C LEU A 123 -4.05 -20.04 -5.85
N GLU A 124 -3.48 -20.12 -7.05
CA GLU A 124 -2.74 -21.29 -7.50
C GLU A 124 -1.35 -21.33 -6.84
N THR A 125 -0.68 -20.18 -6.78
CA THR A 125 0.58 -20.00 -6.02
C THR A 125 0.39 -20.36 -4.55
N LEU A 126 -0.73 -19.93 -3.94
CA LEU A 126 -1.03 -20.28 -2.56
C LEU A 126 -1.17 -21.80 -2.39
N LYS A 127 -1.94 -22.47 -3.26
CA LYS A 127 -2.25 -23.92 -3.18
C LYS A 127 -1.07 -24.81 -3.48
N ASN A 128 -0.42 -24.58 -4.61
CA ASN A 128 0.46 -25.56 -5.25
C ASN A 128 1.92 -25.09 -5.28
N GLY A 129 2.23 -23.95 -4.65
CA GLY A 129 3.56 -23.35 -4.68
C GLY A 129 3.77 -22.48 -5.91
N LEU A 130 4.94 -21.84 -5.98
CA LEU A 130 5.23 -20.86 -7.03
C LEU A 130 5.21 -21.49 -8.44
N HIS A 131 4.48 -20.87 -9.36
CA HIS A 131 4.43 -21.26 -10.77
C HIS A 131 4.84 -20.11 -11.69
N ALA A 132 5.06 -20.41 -12.97
CA ALA A 132 5.36 -19.39 -13.97
C ALA A 132 4.21 -18.37 -14.03
N GLY A 133 4.54 -17.08 -13.80
CA GLY A 133 3.56 -15.99 -13.77
C GLY A 133 2.76 -15.85 -12.47
N GLY A 134 3.05 -16.65 -11.44
CA GLY A 134 2.45 -16.51 -10.11
C GLY A 134 2.88 -15.22 -9.41
N THR A 135 2.07 -14.75 -8.45
CA THR A 135 2.40 -13.60 -7.59
C THR A 135 2.46 -14.05 -6.15
N CYS A 136 3.48 -13.61 -5.41
CA CYS A 136 3.56 -13.77 -3.96
C CYS A 136 4.46 -12.67 -3.40
N ARG A 137 3.88 -11.52 -3.06
CA ARG A 137 4.64 -10.31 -2.69
C ARG A 137 3.91 -9.42 -1.71
N THR A 138 4.65 -8.60 -0.98
CA THR A 138 4.06 -7.56 -0.13
C THR A 138 3.46 -6.43 -0.98
N ALA A 139 2.62 -5.61 -0.34
CA ALA A 139 2.19 -4.29 -0.82
C ALA A 139 3.37 -3.41 -1.31
N LEU A 140 4.53 -3.56 -0.68
CA LEU A 140 5.76 -2.84 -1.06
C LEU A 140 6.47 -3.41 -2.29
N GLY A 141 5.86 -4.40 -2.95
CA GLY A 141 6.38 -5.01 -4.17
C GLY A 141 7.48 -6.05 -3.95
N ALA A 142 7.85 -6.36 -2.71
CA ALA A 142 8.88 -7.35 -2.40
C ALA A 142 8.31 -8.76 -2.41
N ASP A 143 8.92 -9.66 -3.19
CA ASP A 143 8.54 -11.07 -3.19
C ASP A 143 8.75 -11.69 -1.80
N LEU A 144 7.78 -12.50 -1.38
CA LEU A 144 7.84 -13.28 -0.16
C LEU A 144 7.85 -14.77 -0.50
N PRO A 145 8.57 -15.59 0.26
CA PRO A 145 8.42 -17.04 0.14
C PRO A 145 6.97 -17.44 0.44
N VAL A 146 6.41 -18.32 -0.39
CA VAL A 146 5.02 -18.80 -0.21
C VAL A 146 4.83 -19.40 1.19
N GLU A 147 5.84 -20.09 1.71
CA GLU A 147 5.86 -20.62 3.07
C GLU A 147 5.76 -19.54 4.16
N THR A 148 6.41 -18.40 3.95
CA THR A 148 6.33 -17.26 4.89
C THR A 148 4.92 -16.69 4.91
N VAL A 149 4.28 -16.58 3.74
CA VAL A 149 2.88 -16.13 3.62
C VAL A 149 1.93 -17.13 4.28
N ARG A 150 2.13 -18.43 4.05
CA ARG A 150 1.38 -19.52 4.69
C ARG A 150 1.50 -19.48 6.20
N ARG A 151 2.71 -19.27 6.75
CA ARG A 151 2.94 -19.12 8.20
C ARG A 151 2.23 -17.88 8.77
N LEU A 152 2.39 -16.72 8.12
CA LEU A 152 1.69 -15.49 8.51
C LEU A 152 0.17 -15.70 8.51
N ALA A 153 -0.36 -16.44 7.52
CA ALA A 153 -1.78 -16.73 7.41
C ALA A 153 -2.31 -17.66 8.54
N CYS A 154 -1.47 -18.53 9.11
CA CYS A 154 -1.84 -19.34 10.27
C CYS A 154 -1.93 -18.53 11.57
N GLU A 155 -1.14 -17.47 11.70
CA GLU A 155 -1.01 -16.67 12.92
C GLU A 155 -1.85 -15.38 12.90
N ALA A 156 -2.18 -14.88 11.70
CA ALA A 156 -2.88 -13.62 11.50
C ALA A 156 -4.39 -13.80 11.28
N GLU A 157 -5.14 -12.76 11.61
CA GLU A 157 -6.51 -12.61 11.12
C GLU A 157 -6.45 -12.27 9.63
N ILE A 158 -6.87 -13.23 8.78
CA ILE A 158 -6.84 -13.06 7.32
C ILE A 158 -8.08 -12.28 6.89
N LEU A 159 -7.87 -11.10 6.31
CA LEU A 159 -8.90 -10.33 5.63
C LEU A 159 -8.74 -10.47 4.11
N PRO A 160 -9.47 -11.39 3.45
CA PRO A 160 -9.37 -11.56 2.01
C PRO A 160 -9.97 -10.38 1.26
N ILE A 161 -9.22 -9.83 0.31
CA ILE A 161 -9.75 -8.93 -0.71
C ILE A 161 -9.98 -9.75 -1.96
N VAL A 162 -11.20 -10.24 -2.12
CA VAL A 162 -11.62 -10.93 -3.34
C VAL A 162 -12.13 -9.88 -4.32
N LEU A 163 -11.34 -9.61 -5.35
CA LEU A 163 -11.81 -8.84 -6.50
C LEU A 163 -12.93 -9.65 -7.17
N ASP A 164 -14.08 -9.03 -7.43
CA ASP A 164 -15.30 -9.64 -8.01
C ASP A 164 -16.17 -10.53 -7.07
N GLY A 165 -16.00 -10.39 -5.74
CA GLY A 165 -16.86 -11.03 -4.72
C GLY A 165 -17.84 -10.06 -4.05
N ARG A 166 -18.92 -10.59 -3.44
CA ARG A 166 -19.76 -9.79 -2.51
C ARG A 166 -18.98 -9.56 -1.20
N SER A 167 -18.38 -8.38 -1.00
CA SER A 167 -18.44 -7.59 0.27
C SER A 167 -17.41 -6.44 0.31
N VAL A 168 -17.81 -5.40 1.06
CA VAL A 168 -17.26 -4.03 1.17
C VAL A 168 -17.61 -3.13 -0.02
N PRO A 169 -18.41 -2.05 0.18
CA PRO A 169 -18.60 -1.02 -0.83
C PRO A 169 -17.26 -0.36 -1.12
N ILE A 170 -16.63 -0.80 -2.21
CA ILE A 170 -15.39 -0.23 -2.70
C ILE A 170 -15.68 1.08 -3.44
N ASP A 171 -16.88 1.24 -3.99
CA ASP A 171 -17.32 2.47 -4.63
C ASP A 171 -18.08 3.32 -3.62
N VAL A 172 -17.58 4.53 -3.38
CA VAL A 172 -18.12 5.47 -2.38
C VAL A 172 -18.73 6.70 -3.03
N GLY A 173 -18.75 6.74 -4.37
CA GLY A 173 -19.28 7.83 -5.17
C GLY A 173 -18.67 9.16 -4.75
N ARG A 174 -19.53 10.11 -4.37
CA ARG A 174 -19.12 11.45 -3.94
C ARG A 174 -19.07 11.69 -2.42
N SER A 175 -19.21 10.63 -1.61
CA SER A 175 -19.18 10.77 -0.14
C SER A 175 -17.79 11.10 0.42
N LYS A 176 -16.72 10.74 -0.30
CA LYS A 176 -15.32 11.01 0.08
C LYS A 176 -14.50 11.44 -1.12
N ARG A 177 -13.80 12.57 -1.01
CA ARG A 177 -12.90 13.06 -2.07
C ARG A 177 -11.67 12.18 -2.26
N LEU A 178 -11.13 11.63 -1.17
CA LEU A 178 -9.91 10.82 -1.21
C LEU A 178 -10.25 9.34 -1.27
N ALA A 179 -9.44 8.58 -2.01
CA ALA A 179 -9.52 7.13 -2.04
C ALA A 179 -9.42 6.56 -0.61
N THR A 180 -10.37 5.71 -0.26
CA THR A 180 -10.38 5.00 1.03
C THR A 180 -9.26 3.96 1.11
N VAL A 181 -8.93 3.51 2.31
CA VAL A 181 -7.96 2.43 2.53
C VAL A 181 -8.31 1.18 1.71
N HIS A 182 -9.58 0.79 1.64
CA HIS A 182 -10.02 -0.36 0.85
C HIS A 182 -9.84 -0.14 -0.66
N GLN A 183 -10.12 1.06 -1.16
CA GLN A 183 -9.88 1.40 -2.56
C GLN A 183 -8.39 1.43 -2.90
N ARG A 184 -7.55 1.96 -2.01
CA ARG A 184 -6.08 1.94 -2.22
C ARG A 184 -5.56 0.52 -2.30
N ARG A 185 -5.99 -0.39 -1.42
CA ARG A 185 -5.61 -1.81 -1.48
C ARG A 185 -6.08 -2.50 -2.75
N ALA A 186 -7.30 -2.20 -3.20
CA ALA A 186 -7.80 -2.75 -4.44
C ALA A 186 -7.00 -2.24 -5.65
N LEU A 187 -6.63 -0.95 -5.67
CA LEU A 187 -5.75 -0.40 -6.70
C LEU A 187 -4.34 -1.00 -6.63
N GLU A 188 -3.79 -1.21 -5.45
CA GLU A 188 -2.48 -1.86 -5.23
C GLU A 188 -2.45 -3.30 -5.76
N ALA A 189 -3.56 -4.03 -5.59
CA ALA A 189 -3.69 -5.37 -6.15
C ALA A 189 -3.73 -5.36 -7.70
N ILE A 190 -4.19 -4.27 -8.31
CA ILE A 190 -4.29 -4.11 -9.76
C ILE A 190 -2.98 -3.56 -10.35
N TYR A 191 -2.35 -2.59 -9.69
CA TYR A 191 -1.20 -1.84 -10.21
C TYR A 191 0.04 -2.06 -9.34
N ARG A 192 1.13 -2.54 -9.96
CA ARG A 192 2.44 -2.67 -9.29
C ARG A 192 3.18 -1.34 -9.17
N HIS A 193 2.97 -0.47 -10.15
CA HIS A 193 3.67 0.79 -10.34
C HIS A 193 2.67 1.87 -10.74
N CYS A 194 3.17 3.06 -11.01
CA CYS A 194 2.43 4.12 -11.72
C CYS A 194 1.69 3.55 -12.95
N ALA A 195 0.46 4.02 -13.18
CA ALA A 195 -0.40 3.51 -14.25
C ALA A 195 0.01 3.96 -15.65
N ILE A 196 0.94 4.92 -15.75
CA ILE A 196 1.52 5.34 -17.03
C ILE A 196 2.40 4.20 -17.57
N PRO A 197 2.22 3.79 -18.85
CA PRO A 197 3.06 2.77 -19.47
C PRO A 197 4.55 3.04 -19.27
N ASP A 198 5.31 1.97 -19.04
CA ASP A 198 6.77 1.99 -18.86
C ASP A 198 7.28 2.75 -17.62
N CYS A 199 6.40 3.27 -16.76
CA CYS A 199 6.80 3.88 -15.50
C CYS A 199 6.95 2.82 -14.40
N GLU A 200 8.16 2.66 -13.88
CA GLU A 200 8.48 1.69 -12.81
C GLU A 200 8.38 2.28 -11.41
N VAL A 201 7.91 3.53 -11.25
CA VAL A 201 7.74 4.12 -9.91
C VAL A 201 6.75 3.27 -9.12
N PRO A 202 7.15 2.69 -7.98
CA PRO A 202 6.30 1.82 -7.17
C PRO A 202 4.96 2.45 -6.77
N PHE A 203 3.91 1.63 -6.66
CA PHE A 203 2.55 2.07 -6.32
C PHE A 203 2.50 2.92 -5.03
N ASP A 204 3.31 2.55 -4.04
CA ASP A 204 3.39 3.21 -2.74
C ASP A 204 4.04 4.60 -2.80
N HIS A 205 4.66 4.97 -3.92
CA HIS A 205 5.17 6.32 -4.23
C HIS A 205 4.20 7.10 -5.13
N CYS A 206 3.00 6.56 -5.39
CA CYS A 206 1.99 7.16 -6.25
C CYS A 206 0.86 7.82 -5.45
N ASN A 207 0.33 8.89 -6.01
CA ASN A 207 -0.92 9.50 -5.61
C ASN A 207 -2.08 8.88 -6.40
N ILE A 208 -3.23 8.69 -5.76
CA ILE A 208 -4.43 8.23 -6.45
C ILE A 208 -5.07 9.42 -7.16
N HIS A 209 -5.11 9.32 -8.48
CA HIS A 209 -5.62 10.34 -9.40
C HIS A 209 -6.99 9.94 -9.92
N HIS A 210 -7.93 10.90 -9.95
CA HIS A 210 -9.22 10.71 -10.61
C HIS A 210 -9.11 10.99 -12.11
N ILE A 211 -9.66 10.12 -12.96
CA ILE A 211 -9.67 10.31 -14.42
C ILE A 211 -10.61 11.46 -14.79
N GLU A 212 -11.89 11.36 -14.40
CA GLU A 212 -12.76 12.51 -14.30
C GLU A 212 -12.49 13.19 -12.96
N TYR A 213 -11.92 14.39 -13.00
CA TYR A 213 -11.55 15.10 -11.78
C TYR A 213 -12.74 15.26 -10.84
N TRP A 214 -12.46 15.06 -9.55
CA TRP A 214 -13.44 15.26 -8.49
C TRP A 214 -14.11 16.64 -8.53
N GLU A 215 -13.30 17.68 -8.82
CA GLU A 215 -13.76 19.08 -8.94
C GLU A 215 -14.75 19.27 -10.09
N ASN A 216 -14.60 18.47 -11.15
CA ASN A 216 -15.49 18.46 -12.31
C ASN A 216 -16.72 17.54 -12.13
N GLY A 217 -16.80 16.85 -11.00
CA GLY A 217 -17.94 16.01 -10.64
C GLY A 217 -17.67 14.51 -10.62
N GLY A 218 -16.46 14.08 -10.94
CA GLY A 218 -16.11 12.66 -11.00
C GLY A 218 -16.20 11.96 -9.63
N PRO A 219 -16.60 10.67 -9.60
CA PRO A 219 -16.73 9.91 -8.37
C PRO A 219 -15.40 9.33 -7.89
N THR A 220 -15.29 9.08 -6.57
CA THR A 220 -14.21 8.28 -5.99
C THR A 220 -14.62 6.82 -6.05
N ASP A 221 -14.56 6.26 -7.25
CA ASP A 221 -14.88 4.86 -7.55
C ASP A 221 -13.68 4.24 -8.29
N LEU A 222 -13.48 2.93 -8.17
CA LEU A 222 -12.26 2.29 -8.71
C LEU A 222 -12.09 2.53 -10.21
N ASN A 223 -13.19 2.51 -10.96
CA ASN A 223 -13.18 2.68 -12.41
C ASN A 223 -12.95 4.13 -12.86
N ASN A 224 -12.83 5.06 -11.91
CA ASN A 224 -12.46 6.45 -12.16
C ASN A 224 -11.10 6.81 -11.53
N MET A 225 -10.33 5.84 -11.02
CA MET A 225 -9.08 6.12 -10.30
C MET A 225 -7.90 5.31 -10.80
N VAL A 226 -6.72 5.94 -10.82
CA VAL A 226 -5.43 5.29 -11.13
C VAL A 226 -4.30 5.84 -10.24
N PRO A 227 -3.28 5.03 -9.92
CA PRO A 227 -2.07 5.54 -9.26
C PRO A 227 -1.15 6.27 -10.25
N LEU A 228 -0.71 7.49 -9.91
CA LEU A 228 0.30 8.24 -10.67
C LEU A 228 1.44 8.69 -9.75
N CYS A 229 2.69 8.56 -10.19
CA CYS A 229 3.83 9.15 -9.48
C CYS A 229 3.75 10.69 -9.48
N SER A 230 4.50 11.36 -8.60
CA SER A 230 4.48 12.83 -8.52
C SER A 230 4.66 13.52 -9.88
N GLN A 231 5.64 13.08 -10.68
CA GLN A 231 5.89 13.62 -12.02
C GLN A 231 4.67 13.49 -12.96
N HIS A 232 4.11 12.28 -13.08
CA HIS A 232 2.97 12.04 -13.97
C HIS A 232 1.66 12.62 -13.44
N HIS A 233 1.52 12.76 -12.12
CA HIS A 233 0.39 13.43 -11.50
C HIS A 233 0.38 14.92 -11.88
N HIS A 234 1.53 15.60 -11.84
CA HIS A 234 1.65 16.98 -12.32
C HIS A 234 1.41 17.07 -13.84
N ALA A 235 1.95 16.15 -14.64
CA ALA A 235 1.70 16.13 -16.08
C ALA A 235 0.20 15.97 -16.41
N ALA A 236 -0.54 15.18 -15.63
CA ALA A 236 -1.97 15.02 -15.78
C ALA A 236 -2.74 16.31 -15.43
N HIS A 237 -2.37 17.02 -14.36
CA HIS A 237 -3.08 18.24 -13.93
C HIS A 237 -2.69 19.49 -14.73
N GLU A 238 -1.41 19.66 -15.03
CA GLU A 238 -0.83 20.91 -15.53
C GLU A 238 -0.23 20.75 -16.93
N GLY A 239 0.17 19.52 -17.29
CA GLY A 239 0.81 19.21 -18.57
C GLY A 239 -0.15 19.01 -19.75
N GLY A 240 -1.46 19.20 -19.55
CA GLY A 240 -2.48 19.13 -20.60
C GLY A 240 -2.82 17.70 -21.06
N TRP A 241 -2.28 16.67 -20.42
CA TRP A 241 -2.58 15.28 -20.75
C TRP A 241 -4.05 14.96 -20.47
N LYS A 242 -4.74 14.40 -21.46
CA LYS A 242 -6.07 13.83 -21.27
C LYS A 242 -5.95 12.34 -21.08
N LEU A 243 -6.19 11.91 -19.85
CA LEU A 243 -6.20 10.50 -19.49
C LEU A 243 -7.60 9.93 -19.72
N THR A 244 -7.68 8.78 -20.37
CA THR A 244 -8.92 8.00 -20.48
C THR A 244 -8.68 6.57 -20.01
N LEU A 245 -9.58 6.06 -19.16
CA LEU A 245 -9.49 4.71 -18.62
C LEU A 245 -10.59 3.83 -19.19
N ASN A 246 -10.24 2.69 -19.78
CA ASN A 246 -11.23 1.71 -20.18
C ASN A 246 -11.85 1.06 -18.93
N PRO A 247 -13.18 1.11 -18.73
CA PRO A 247 -13.80 0.65 -17.49
C PRO A 247 -13.76 -0.87 -17.30
N LYS A 248 -13.54 -1.66 -18.37
CA LYS A 248 -13.48 -3.12 -18.31
C LYS A 248 -12.05 -3.63 -18.20
N THR A 249 -11.15 -3.12 -19.04
CA THR A 249 -9.78 -3.61 -19.12
C THR A 249 -8.82 -2.81 -18.24
N ARG A 250 -9.27 -1.67 -17.72
CA ARG A 250 -8.44 -0.69 -17.00
C ARG A 250 -7.21 -0.22 -17.77
N LYS A 251 -7.23 -0.38 -19.11
CA LYS A 251 -6.20 0.17 -19.99
C LYS A 251 -6.30 1.68 -20.00
N LEU A 252 -5.21 2.35 -19.63
CA LEU A 252 -5.08 3.80 -19.65
C LEU A 252 -4.58 4.25 -21.04
N THR A 253 -5.22 5.26 -21.60
CA THR A 253 -4.76 5.98 -22.80
C THR A 253 -4.46 7.43 -22.44
N ILE A 254 -3.44 7.98 -23.11
CA ILE A 254 -2.94 9.33 -22.89
C ILE A 254 -3.03 10.06 -24.22
N ASP A 255 -3.88 11.07 -24.29
CA ASP A 255 -3.95 11.97 -25.44
C ASP A 255 -3.22 13.28 -25.08
N SER A 256 -2.27 13.67 -25.93
CA SER A 256 -1.46 14.89 -25.81
C SER A 256 -1.84 15.92 -26.87
#